data_AF-A0A7K9EGE2-F1
#
_entry.id   AF-A0A7K9EGE2-F1
#
_cell.length_a   1.000
_cell.length_b   1.000
_cell.length_c   1.000
_cell.angle_alpha   90.00
_cell.angle_beta   90.00
_cell.angle_gamma   90.00
#
_symmetry.space_group_name_H-M   'P 1'
#
loop_
_entity.id
_entity.type
_entity.pdbx_description
1 polymer ?
#
loop_
_entity_poly.entity_id
_entity_poly.type
_entity_poly.pdbx_seq_one_letter_code
_entity_poly.pdbx_strand_id
1 'polypeptide(L)'
;LWAFAFLASLAFFLYQAAKSALLYLEHPHVVALDEEAIREMVFPAITICNINRYRHSALTDADIFHLANMTGLPPKDRDGHKATDLLYPDPDMADIVNRTGHQLDDMLKSCNFSGENCSSRDFTVVSAHLAQLPRGSPISGGAPTRPPL
;
A
#
# COMPACT_ATOMS: atom_id res chain seq x y z
N LEU A 1 -37.12 -52.69 29.60
CA LEU A 1 -36.92 -51.34 30.17
C LEU A 1 -35.45 -51.02 30.39
N TRP A 2 -34.77 -51.58 31.41
CA TRP A 2 -33.36 -51.29 31.71
C TRP A 2 -32.39 -51.34 30.51
N ALA A 3 -32.43 -52.39 29.70
CA ALA A 3 -31.59 -52.50 28.50
C ALA A 3 -31.80 -51.37 27.48
N PHE A 4 -33.06 -50.93 27.28
CA PHE A 4 -33.37 -49.79 26.39
C PHE A 4 -32.88 -48.46 26.97
N ALA A 5 -33.00 -48.26 28.28
CA ALA A 5 -32.48 -47.06 28.95
C ALA A 5 -30.95 -46.97 28.81
N PHE A 6 -30.24 -48.10 29.01
CA PHE A 6 -28.80 -48.20 28.82
C PHE A 6 -28.38 -47.97 27.36
N LEU A 7 -29.10 -48.55 26.39
CA LEU A 7 -28.82 -48.36 24.97
C LEU A 7 -29.02 -46.89 24.54
N ALA A 8 -30.07 -46.23 25.04
CA ALA A 8 -30.32 -44.81 24.80
C ALA A 8 -29.24 -43.91 25.41
N SER A 9 -28.79 -44.17 26.65
CA SER A 9 -27.69 -43.41 27.26
C SER A 9 -26.35 -43.62 26.54
N LEU A 10 -26.07 -44.84 26.08
CA LEU A 10 -24.86 -45.15 25.30
C LEU A 10 -24.87 -44.44 23.95
N ALA A 11 -26.00 -44.45 23.23
CA ALA A 11 -26.15 -43.76 21.95
C ALA A 11 -25.97 -42.24 22.10
N PHE A 12 -26.58 -41.65 23.14
CA PHE A 12 -26.43 -40.21 23.43
C PHE A 12 -24.98 -39.83 23.77
N PHE A 13 -24.31 -40.64 24.58
CA PHE A 13 -22.89 -40.44 24.91
C PHE A 13 -21.99 -40.47 23.66
N LEU A 14 -22.15 -41.50 22.80
CA LEU A 14 -21.36 -41.63 21.58
C LEU A 14 -21.62 -40.49 20.59
N TYR A 15 -22.87 -40.04 20.45
CA TYR A 15 -23.21 -38.88 19.62
C TYR A 15 -22.52 -37.60 20.09
N GLN A 16 -22.57 -37.32 21.40
CA GLN A 16 -21.93 -36.14 21.98
C GLN A 16 -20.39 -36.21 21.89
N ALA A 17 -19.81 -37.39 22.09
CA ALA A 17 -18.37 -37.61 21.94
C ALA A 17 -17.90 -37.37 20.49
N ALA A 18 -18.62 -37.92 19.50
CA ALA A 18 -18.33 -37.71 18.09
C ALA A 18 -18.44 -36.24 17.67
N LYS A 19 -19.50 -35.55 18.11
CA LYS A 19 -19.70 -34.12 17.85
C LYS A 19 -18.58 -33.26 18.44
N SER A 20 -18.15 -33.56 19.67
CA SER A 20 -17.02 -32.87 20.33
C SER A 20 -15.70 -33.10 19.59
N ALA A 21 -15.42 -34.36 19.20
CA ALA A 21 -14.22 -34.70 18.46
C ALA A 21 -14.16 -34.03 17.08
N LEU A 22 -15.27 -33.97 16.35
CA LEU A 22 -15.35 -33.27 15.06
C LEU A 22 -15.13 -31.76 15.21
N LEU A 23 -15.76 -31.11 16.21
CA LEU A 23 -15.56 -29.69 16.47
C LEU A 23 -14.12 -29.36 16.88
N TYR A 24 -13.44 -30.26 17.59
CA TYR A 24 -12.03 -30.12 17.93
C TYR A 24 -11.11 -30.24 16.71
N LEU A 25 -11.40 -31.19 15.81
CA LEU A 25 -10.65 -31.41 14.56
C LEU A 25 -10.90 -30.34 13.48
N GLU A 26 -12.02 -29.61 13.57
CA GLU A 26 -12.33 -28.46 12.71
C GLU A 26 -11.46 -27.23 13.03
N HIS A 27 -10.73 -27.26 14.15
CA HIS A 27 -9.82 -26.20 14.62
C HIS A 27 -10.41 -24.76 14.56
N PRO A 28 -11.64 -24.52 15.07
CA PRO A 28 -12.20 -23.18 15.15
C PRO A 28 -11.36 -22.32 16.12
N HIS A 29 -10.89 -21.17 15.65
CA HIS A 29 -10.19 -20.19 16.47
C HIS A 29 -11.16 -19.11 16.93
N VAL A 30 -11.09 -18.74 18.22
CA VAL A 30 -11.83 -17.61 18.78
C VAL A 30 -10.82 -16.52 19.10
N VAL A 31 -11.01 -15.34 18.52
CA VAL A 31 -10.21 -14.15 18.82
C VAL A 31 -10.94 -13.34 19.90
N ALA A 32 -10.30 -13.16 21.05
CA ALA A 32 -10.70 -12.15 22.02
C ALA A 32 -10.07 -10.81 21.61
N LEU A 33 -10.86 -9.75 21.63
CA LEU A 33 -10.40 -8.37 21.43
C LEU A 33 -10.42 -7.67 22.78
N ASP A 34 -9.34 -6.94 23.08
CA ASP A 34 -9.19 -6.13 24.28
C ASP A 34 -8.56 -4.78 23.90
N GLU A 35 -8.91 -3.72 24.63
CA GLU A 35 -8.52 -2.34 24.33
C GLU A 35 -7.72 -1.74 25.49
N GLU A 36 -6.38 -1.86 25.44
CA GLU A 36 -5.48 -1.28 26.45
C GLU A 36 -5.00 0.13 26.03
N ALA A 37 -5.26 1.13 26.89
CA ALA A 37 -4.83 2.51 26.67
C ALA A 37 -3.39 2.75 27.18
N ILE A 38 -2.41 2.59 26.29
CA ILE A 38 -0.98 2.78 26.60
C ILE A 38 -0.59 4.27 26.50
N ARG A 39 0.21 4.76 27.45
CA ARG A 39 0.65 6.18 27.51
C ARG A 39 1.66 6.58 26.44
N GLU A 40 2.51 5.64 26.03
CA GLU A 40 3.55 5.82 25.04
C GLU A 40 3.37 4.76 23.95
N MET A 41 3.34 5.19 22.69
CA MET A 41 3.12 4.31 21.55
C MET A 41 4.14 4.64 20.45
N VAL A 42 4.63 3.60 19.76
CA VAL A 42 5.51 3.78 18.61
C VAL A 42 4.73 4.47 17.50
N PHE A 43 5.20 5.63 17.05
CA PHE A 43 4.56 6.35 15.95
C PHE A 43 4.67 5.53 14.65
N PRO A 44 3.56 5.31 13.93
CA PRO A 44 3.56 4.47 12.73
C PRO A 44 4.30 5.13 11.56
N ALA A 45 4.72 4.32 10.59
CA ALA A 45 5.27 4.83 9.36
C ALA A 45 4.18 5.52 8.51
N ILE A 46 4.44 6.75 8.10
CA ILE A 46 3.56 7.52 7.21
C ILE A 46 4.12 7.48 5.79
N THR A 47 3.27 7.03 4.85
CA THR A 47 3.58 7.03 3.41
C THR A 47 2.70 8.06 2.71
N ILE A 48 3.32 9.03 2.03
CA ILE A 48 2.61 10.08 1.29
C ILE A 48 2.88 9.89 -0.20
N CYS A 49 1.82 9.95 -1.00
CA CYS A 49 1.89 9.91 -2.46
C CYS A 49 1.09 11.08 -3.02
N ASN A 50 1.68 11.83 -3.95
CA ASN A 50 0.88 12.76 -4.75
C ASN A 50 -0.04 11.93 -5.66
N ILE A 51 -1.31 12.30 -5.79
CA ILE A 51 -2.26 11.62 -6.70
C ILE A 51 -1.77 11.73 -8.16
N ASN A 52 -1.08 12.83 -8.49
CA ASN A 52 -0.42 13.00 -9.77
C ASN A 52 0.86 12.15 -9.82
N ARG A 53 0.86 11.16 -10.73
CA ARG A 53 1.99 10.24 -10.95
C ARG A 53 3.23 10.97 -11.52
N TYR A 54 3.03 11.98 -12.36
CA TYR A 54 4.13 12.66 -13.05
C TYR A 54 3.94 14.18 -13.06
N ARG A 55 5.03 14.93 -12.90
CA ARG A 55 5.07 16.37 -13.14
C ARG A 55 5.10 16.61 -14.64
N HIS A 56 4.02 17.17 -15.19
CA HIS A 56 3.91 17.47 -16.64
C HIS A 56 5.03 18.39 -17.16
N SER A 57 5.60 19.24 -16.31
CA SER A 57 6.77 20.08 -16.64
C SER A 57 8.07 19.28 -16.82
N ALA A 58 8.20 18.13 -16.16
CA ALA A 58 9.40 17.30 -16.17
C ALA A 58 9.38 16.17 -17.22
N LEU A 59 8.20 15.86 -17.78
CA LEU A 59 8.04 14.89 -18.85
C LEU A 59 8.63 15.41 -20.18
N THR A 60 9.37 14.57 -20.88
CA THR A 60 9.82 14.80 -22.26
C THR A 60 8.79 14.28 -23.27
N ASP A 61 8.92 14.68 -24.54
CA ASP A 61 7.99 14.24 -25.59
C ASP A 61 8.10 12.73 -25.86
N ALA A 62 9.29 12.15 -25.67
CA ALA A 62 9.52 10.71 -25.66
C ALA A 62 8.79 10.02 -24.50
N ASP A 63 8.95 10.54 -23.28
CA ASP A 63 8.26 9.97 -22.11
C ASP A 63 6.74 9.97 -22.31
N ILE A 64 6.19 11.06 -22.85
CA ILE A 64 4.76 11.18 -23.16
C ILE A 64 4.37 10.18 -24.25
N PHE A 65 5.14 10.04 -25.34
CA PHE A 65 4.87 9.07 -26.40
C PHE A 65 4.73 7.63 -25.86
N HIS A 66 5.67 7.21 -25.00
CA HIS A 66 5.64 5.86 -24.41
C HIS A 66 4.57 5.70 -23.31
N LEU A 67 4.24 6.75 -22.57
CA LEU A 67 3.27 6.70 -21.47
C LEU A 67 1.82 6.97 -21.88
N ALA A 68 1.56 7.73 -22.96
CA ALA A 68 0.23 8.27 -23.28
C ALA A 68 -0.84 7.17 -23.38
N ASN A 69 -0.53 6.07 -24.06
CA ASN A 69 -1.45 4.93 -24.21
C ASN A 69 -1.83 4.29 -22.86
N MET A 70 -0.90 4.22 -21.90
CA MET A 70 -1.13 3.61 -20.58
C MET A 70 -1.71 4.57 -19.54
N THR A 71 -1.62 5.89 -19.76
CA THR A 71 -1.84 6.90 -18.70
C THR A 71 -2.82 8.01 -19.08
N GLY A 72 -3.12 8.19 -20.37
CA GLY A 72 -3.96 9.28 -20.85
C GLY A 72 -3.31 10.67 -20.73
N LEU A 73 -1.98 10.75 -20.68
CA LEU A 73 -1.25 12.02 -20.68
C LEU A 73 -1.55 12.82 -21.97
N PRO A 74 -1.80 14.14 -21.87
CA PRO A 74 -1.95 14.98 -23.05
C PRO A 74 -0.58 15.18 -23.75
N PRO A 75 -0.57 15.46 -25.06
CA PRO A 75 0.66 15.82 -25.77
C PRO A 75 1.18 17.18 -25.30
N LYS A 76 2.50 17.36 -25.35
CA LYS A 76 3.15 18.62 -24.96
C LYS A 76 3.03 19.71 -26.04
N ASP A 77 3.09 19.31 -27.31
CA ASP A 77 2.87 20.16 -28.48
C ASP A 77 1.42 20.00 -28.96
N ARG A 78 0.82 21.08 -29.49
CA ARG A 78 -0.57 21.10 -29.98
C ARG A 78 -0.74 20.29 -31.26
N ASP A 79 0.32 20.17 -32.04
CA ASP A 79 0.37 19.39 -33.27
C ASP A 79 0.56 17.87 -33.00
N GLY A 80 0.76 17.48 -31.74
CA GLY A 80 1.00 16.09 -31.34
C GLY A 80 2.42 15.59 -31.67
N HIS A 81 2.59 14.27 -31.63
CA HIS A 81 3.85 13.62 -31.97
C HIS A 81 4.07 13.64 -33.50
N LYS A 82 5.28 14.03 -33.92
CA LYS A 82 5.67 14.18 -35.33
C LYS A 82 6.12 12.84 -35.92
N ALA A 83 6.15 12.72 -37.24
CA ALA A 83 6.55 11.47 -37.90
C ALA A 83 8.02 11.05 -37.62
N THR A 84 8.85 11.99 -37.17
CA THR A 84 10.21 11.77 -36.64
C THR A 84 10.25 11.03 -35.31
N ASP A 85 9.14 11.02 -34.58
CA ASP A 85 9.06 10.60 -33.17
C ASP A 85 8.93 9.06 -33.05
N LEU A 86 8.82 8.36 -34.19
CA LEU A 86 8.94 6.90 -34.28
C LEU A 86 10.37 6.39 -34.01
N LEU A 87 11.33 7.28 -33.77
CA LEU A 87 12.75 6.97 -33.57
C LEU A 87 13.23 7.18 -32.12
N TYR A 88 12.32 7.26 -31.15
CA TYR A 88 12.71 7.29 -29.74
C TYR A 88 13.32 5.95 -29.29
N PRO A 89 14.38 5.96 -28.46
CA PRO A 89 14.95 4.76 -27.87
C PRO A 89 13.99 4.15 -26.85
N ASP A 90 14.16 2.86 -26.54
CA ASP A 90 13.34 2.17 -25.55
C ASP A 90 13.37 2.86 -24.17
N PRO A 91 12.21 3.08 -23.52
CA PRO A 91 12.13 3.84 -22.28
C PRO A 91 12.57 3.04 -21.05
N ASP A 92 13.49 3.59 -20.26
CA ASP A 92 13.67 3.12 -18.88
C ASP A 92 12.54 3.67 -17.99
N MET A 93 11.55 2.81 -17.74
CA MET A 93 10.40 3.13 -16.90
C MET A 93 10.77 3.51 -15.46
N ALA A 94 11.91 3.03 -14.93
CA ALA A 94 12.38 3.37 -13.59
C ALA A 94 13.01 4.77 -13.56
N ASP A 95 13.82 5.13 -14.57
CA ASP A 95 14.36 6.49 -14.72
C ASP A 95 13.24 7.52 -14.86
N ILE A 96 12.27 7.26 -15.76
CA ILE A 96 11.13 8.17 -15.98
C ILE A 96 10.36 8.40 -14.67
N VAL A 97 10.08 7.33 -13.92
CA VAL A 97 9.39 7.39 -12.61
C VAL A 97 10.17 8.21 -11.59
N ASN A 98 11.49 8.05 -11.52
CA ASN A 98 12.36 8.77 -10.58
C ASN A 98 12.52 10.26 -10.95
N ARG A 99 12.80 10.55 -12.22
CA ARG A 99 13.01 11.91 -12.77
C ARG A 99 11.74 12.75 -12.72
N THR A 100 10.62 12.19 -13.18
CA THR A 100 9.39 12.95 -13.42
C THR A 100 8.42 12.92 -12.24
N GLY A 101 8.62 12.03 -11.27
CA GLY A 101 7.90 12.01 -9.99
C GLY A 101 8.01 13.32 -9.20
N HIS A 102 7.08 13.55 -8.29
CA HIS A 102 7.07 14.75 -7.44
C HIS A 102 8.14 14.67 -6.34
N GLN A 103 8.99 15.69 -6.22
CA GLN A 103 9.95 15.81 -5.12
C GLN A 103 9.27 16.38 -3.88
N LEU A 104 9.61 15.84 -2.69
CA LEU A 104 8.99 16.27 -1.45
C LEU A 104 9.39 17.69 -1.04
N ASP A 105 10.61 18.12 -1.36
CA ASP A 105 11.08 19.50 -1.16
C ASP A 105 10.13 20.55 -1.76
N ASP A 106 9.57 20.26 -2.94
CA ASP A 106 8.63 21.16 -3.63
C ASP A 106 7.24 21.19 -2.97
N MET A 107 6.85 20.11 -2.29
CA MET A 107 5.50 19.88 -1.75
C MET A 107 5.38 20.20 -0.26
N LEU A 108 6.40 19.88 0.54
CA LEU A 108 6.41 19.99 1.99
C LEU A 108 6.65 21.44 2.42
N LYS A 109 5.56 22.20 2.65
CA LYS A 109 5.65 23.61 3.07
C LYS A 109 5.96 23.81 4.55
N SER A 110 5.56 22.86 5.39
CA SER A 110 5.79 22.87 6.84
C SER A 110 5.69 21.45 7.36
N CYS A 111 6.57 21.08 8.28
CA CYS A 111 6.57 19.79 8.95
C CYS A 111 6.94 20.00 10.42
N ASN A 112 6.08 19.54 11.32
CA ASN A 112 6.35 19.52 12.75
C ASN A 112 5.90 18.17 13.31
N PHE A 113 6.76 17.52 14.09
CA PHE A 113 6.50 16.24 14.71
C PHE A 113 6.86 16.32 16.19
N SER A 114 5.87 16.14 17.07
CA SER A 114 6.03 16.25 18.53
C SER A 114 6.64 17.58 19.03
N GLY A 115 6.48 18.68 18.28
CA GLY A 115 7.09 19.98 18.59
C GLY A 115 8.38 20.26 17.82
N GLU A 116 9.08 19.23 17.36
CA GLU A 116 10.31 19.35 16.57
C GLU A 116 10.01 19.63 15.10
N ASN A 117 10.81 20.49 14.46
CA ASN A 117 10.69 20.76 13.03
C ASN A 117 11.34 19.64 12.22
N CYS A 118 10.59 19.10 11.26
CA CYS A 118 11.06 18.09 10.32
C CYS A 118 11.26 18.67 8.91
N SER A 119 11.95 17.92 8.06
CA SER A 119 12.34 18.29 6.71
C SER A 119 12.06 17.16 5.73
N SER A 120 12.15 17.44 4.43
CA SER A 120 12.09 16.44 3.36
C SER A 120 13.10 15.30 3.52
N ARG A 121 14.25 15.55 4.16
CA ARG A 121 15.34 14.59 4.37
C ARG A 121 15.04 13.54 5.44
N ASP A 122 14.07 13.83 6.30
CA ASP A 122 13.58 12.88 7.30
C ASP A 122 12.64 11.84 6.69
N PHE A 123 12.26 12.00 5.41
CA PHE A 123 11.46 11.07 4.63
C PHE A 123 12.32 10.28 3.65
N THR A 124 11.96 9.02 3.41
CA THR A 124 12.59 8.14 2.42
C THR A 124 11.77 8.06 1.14
N VAL A 125 12.42 7.72 0.03
CA VAL A 125 11.76 7.41 -1.25
C VAL A 125 11.61 5.90 -1.36
N VAL A 126 10.38 5.42 -1.55
CA VAL A 126 10.05 4.00 -1.67
C VAL A 126 9.36 3.74 -3.00
N SER A 127 9.99 3.03 -3.92
CA SER A 127 9.38 2.70 -5.21
C SER A 127 8.37 1.56 -5.09
N ALA A 128 7.15 1.84 -4.60
CA ALA A 128 6.12 0.81 -4.52
C ALA A 128 5.56 0.45 -5.90
N HIS A 129 5.87 -0.75 -6.37
CA HIS A 129 5.10 -1.43 -7.43
C HIS A 129 3.74 -1.86 -6.88
N LEU A 130 2.84 -0.89 -6.67
CA LEU A 130 1.47 -1.14 -6.22
C LEU A 130 0.62 -1.72 -7.37
N ALA A 131 0.71 -3.03 -7.53
CA ALA A 131 -0.13 -3.84 -8.44
C ALA A 131 -1.64 -3.87 -8.06
N GLN A 132 -2.10 -2.98 -7.15
CA GLN A 132 -3.42 -3.04 -6.51
C GLN A 132 -4.11 -1.67 -6.31
N LEU A 133 -3.55 -0.55 -6.81
CA LEU A 133 -4.28 0.73 -6.86
C LEU A 133 -4.59 1.14 -8.31
N PRO A 134 -5.86 1.35 -8.68
CA PRO A 134 -6.19 1.94 -9.98
C PRO A 134 -5.85 3.44 -9.99
N ARG A 135 -4.66 3.77 -10.54
CA ARG A 135 -4.07 5.11 -10.80
C ARG A 135 -3.23 5.70 -9.65
N GLY A 136 -2.11 6.37 -10.01
CA GLY A 136 -1.03 6.88 -9.13
C GLY A 136 0.03 5.81 -8.74
N SER A 137 1.25 6.08 -8.23
CA SER A 137 2.16 7.25 -8.29
C SER A 137 3.59 6.85 -7.83
N PRO A 138 4.69 7.55 -8.21
CA PRO A 138 5.95 7.52 -7.46
C PRO A 138 5.78 8.31 -6.15
N ILE A 139 6.67 8.08 -5.20
CA ILE A 139 6.37 8.20 -3.77
C ILE A 139 7.28 9.23 -3.08
N SER A 140 6.80 9.82 -1.99
CA SER A 140 7.68 10.22 -0.90
C SER A 140 7.09 9.81 0.45
N GLY A 141 7.59 8.71 1.00
CA GLY A 141 7.01 8.02 2.13
C GLY A 141 8.09 7.60 3.09
N GLY A 142 8.26 8.39 4.15
CA GLY A 142 9.08 8.03 5.28
C GLY A 142 8.40 8.43 6.58
N ALA A 143 8.55 7.58 7.58
CA ALA A 143 8.40 7.99 8.97
C ALA A 143 9.52 8.99 9.32
N PRO A 144 9.30 9.97 10.22
CA PRO A 144 10.42 10.67 10.82
C PRO A 144 11.36 9.64 11.45
N THR A 145 12.62 9.60 10.99
CA THR A 145 13.59 8.54 11.35
C THR A 145 14.21 8.70 12.75
N ARG A 146 13.48 9.34 13.68
CA ARG A 146 13.77 9.38 15.10
C ARG A 146 12.57 8.92 15.93
N PRO A 147 12.68 7.80 16.68
CA PRO A 147 11.88 7.68 17.89
C PRO A 147 12.28 8.81 18.87
N PRO A 148 11.35 9.32 19.69
CA PRO A 148 11.75 10.05 20.89
C PRO A 148 12.59 9.12 21.79
N LEU A 149 13.60 9.71 22.43
CA LEU A 149 14.40 9.08 23.49
C LEU A 149 13.63 9.10 24.82
#